data_AF-A0A957DA05-F1
#
_entry.id   AF-A0A957DA05-F1
#
_cell.length_a   1.000
_cell.length_b   1.000
_cell.length_c   1.000
_cell.angle_alpha   90.00
_cell.angle_beta   90.00
_cell.angle_gamma   90.00
#
_symmetry.space_group_name_H-M   'P 1'
#
loop_
_entity.id
_entity.type
_entity.pdbx_description
1 polymer ?
#
loop_
_entity_poly.entity_id
_entity_poly.type
_entity_poly.pdbx_seq_one_letter_code
_entity_poly.pdbx_strand_id
1 'polypeptide(L)'
;SFSLHPGTLQGKFAQWKDANEALDPGFDEGHLDWLICKLVEDKATDEDAAQSNQPIRYGFKKATSKYDLHAPLLVINPALVGYSSELGLTLYKGEHYECDVPETAVTTYTPYGYKLESYYRHIELVHQAFSEEAAPFSAAAERLEKAYGWRSGIITEMAHLVMAVHDVGKLSQGWQGWAQTWQEAIGMGELTFPAAHTDYDPTNPAHKVKVGKRPSHAVESALASFPILQGLPASEMEKYQPLLRAAFTAVARHHAPFSSQPASYQLIPNYMREIENTLQLLSNNVQQLCQNAAAYPKANANDVSDFIEGLLINPRDERDVCSYMLLVRALRTADQKGTEKGSR
;
A
#
# COMPACT_ATOMS: atom_id res chain seq x y z
N SER A 1 0.08 -14.84 -16.18
CA SER A 1 -0.35 -15.34 -14.86
C SER A 1 -1.74 -15.97 -15.01
N PHE A 2 -2.05 -17.00 -14.21
CA PHE A 2 -3.35 -17.69 -14.24
C PHE A 2 -4.06 -17.49 -12.91
N SER A 3 -5.38 -17.30 -12.94
CA SER A 3 -6.20 -17.29 -11.73
C SER A 3 -6.77 -18.69 -11.50
N LEU A 4 -6.37 -19.32 -10.40
CA LEU A 4 -6.89 -20.63 -9.99
C LEU A 4 -7.61 -20.49 -8.65
N HIS A 5 -8.72 -21.22 -8.49
CA HIS A 5 -9.36 -21.34 -7.19
C HIS A 5 -8.40 -22.08 -6.22
N PRO A 6 -8.15 -21.59 -5.00
CA PRO A 6 -7.19 -22.22 -4.08
C PRO A 6 -7.44 -23.70 -3.81
N GLY A 7 -8.72 -24.10 -3.77
CA GLY A 7 -9.12 -25.50 -3.57
C GLY A 7 -8.65 -26.44 -4.69
N THR A 8 -8.52 -25.95 -5.93
CA THR A 8 -8.03 -26.75 -7.07
C THR A 8 -6.57 -27.13 -6.87
N LEU A 9 -5.77 -26.22 -6.29
CA LEU A 9 -4.35 -26.43 -6.07
C LEU A 9 -4.07 -27.24 -4.79
N GLN A 10 -4.91 -27.13 -3.76
CA GLN A 10 -4.75 -27.88 -2.51
C GLN A 10 -4.69 -29.40 -2.70
N GLY A 11 -5.61 -29.96 -3.49
CA GLY A 11 -5.64 -31.40 -3.75
C GLY A 11 -4.39 -31.88 -4.50
N LYS A 12 -3.94 -31.09 -5.49
CA LYS A 12 -2.73 -31.41 -6.27
C LYS A 12 -1.45 -31.23 -5.47
N PHE A 13 -1.38 -30.19 -4.64
CA PHE A 13 -0.23 -29.96 -3.78
C PHE A 13 -0.02 -31.11 -2.79
N ALA A 14 -1.09 -31.65 -2.18
CA ALA A 14 -0.99 -32.82 -1.32
C ALA A 14 -0.40 -34.03 -2.09
N GLN A 15 -0.93 -34.32 -3.28
CA GLN A 15 -0.42 -35.42 -4.13
C GLN A 15 1.06 -35.24 -4.50
N TRP A 16 1.46 -34.03 -4.89
CA TRP A 16 2.86 -33.73 -5.23
C TRP A 16 3.77 -33.80 -4.02
N LYS A 17 3.31 -33.33 -2.86
CA LYS A 17 4.06 -33.38 -1.61
C LYS A 17 4.32 -34.82 -1.19
N ASP A 18 3.27 -35.64 -1.14
CA ASP A 18 3.40 -37.06 -0.76
C ASP A 18 4.32 -37.82 -1.74
N ALA A 19 4.17 -37.56 -3.05
CA ALA A 19 5.03 -38.18 -4.07
C ALA A 19 6.50 -37.74 -3.97
N ASN A 20 6.76 -36.48 -3.61
CA ASN A 20 8.12 -35.95 -3.48
C ASN A 20 8.79 -36.38 -2.16
N GLU A 21 8.03 -36.48 -1.07
CA GLU A 21 8.51 -36.97 0.23
C GLU A 21 8.79 -38.48 0.23
N ALA A 22 8.21 -39.23 -0.71
CA ALA A 22 8.51 -40.64 -0.92
C ALA A 22 9.85 -40.89 -1.65
N LEU A 23 10.48 -39.84 -2.20
CA LEU A 23 11.77 -39.91 -2.91
C LEU A 23 12.90 -39.51 -1.97
N ASP A 24 14.04 -40.21 -2.07
CA ASP A 24 15.24 -39.88 -1.31
C ASP A 24 15.98 -38.70 -1.98
N PRO A 25 16.14 -37.55 -1.29
CA PRO A 25 16.79 -36.37 -1.87
C PRO A 25 18.27 -36.58 -2.23
N GLY A 26 18.92 -37.62 -1.68
CA GLY A 26 20.33 -37.95 -1.97
C GLY A 26 20.53 -38.92 -3.13
N PHE A 27 19.47 -39.60 -3.60
CA PHE A 27 19.58 -40.70 -4.55
C PHE A 27 18.58 -40.64 -5.71
N ASP A 28 17.40 -40.06 -5.51
CA ASP A 28 16.36 -40.01 -6.53
C ASP A 28 16.41 -38.69 -7.29
N GLU A 29 16.81 -38.76 -8.57
CA GLU A 29 16.87 -37.60 -9.49
C GLU A 29 15.52 -36.87 -9.67
N GLY A 30 14.42 -37.52 -9.28
CA GLY A 30 13.07 -36.94 -9.32
C GLY A 30 12.69 -36.08 -8.12
N HIS A 31 13.50 -36.04 -7.06
CA HIS A 31 13.23 -35.23 -5.87
C HIS A 31 13.40 -33.74 -6.19
N LEU A 32 12.37 -32.96 -5.91
CA LEU A 32 12.35 -31.52 -6.10
C LEU A 32 12.57 -30.80 -4.76
N ASP A 33 13.51 -29.86 -4.74
CA ASP A 33 13.79 -29.04 -3.55
C ASP A 33 12.62 -28.13 -3.15
N TRP A 34 11.75 -27.81 -4.10
CA TRP A 34 10.56 -26.99 -3.90
C TRP A 34 9.46 -27.40 -4.87
N LEU A 35 8.22 -27.36 -4.38
CA LEU A 35 7.04 -27.71 -5.18
C LEU A 35 6.24 -26.46 -5.55
N ILE A 36 5.93 -25.65 -4.53
CA ILE A 36 5.22 -24.38 -4.68
C ILE A 36 5.89 -23.36 -3.77
N CYS A 37 6.06 -22.15 -4.29
CA CYS A 37 6.48 -20.99 -3.50
C CYS A 37 5.37 -19.94 -3.48
N LYS A 38 5.18 -19.29 -2.33
CA LYS A 38 4.30 -18.13 -2.18
C LYS A 38 5.11 -16.85 -2.20
N LEU A 39 4.54 -15.82 -2.82
CA LEU A 39 5.05 -14.46 -2.72
C LEU A 39 4.98 -14.02 -1.25
N VAL A 40 6.09 -13.53 -0.74
CA VAL A 40 6.17 -12.89 0.57
C VAL A 40 6.89 -11.57 0.41
N GLU A 41 6.53 -10.63 1.27
CA GLU A 41 7.37 -9.46 1.50
C GLU A 41 8.56 -9.88 2.39
N ASP A 42 9.79 -9.60 1.96
CA ASP A 42 10.94 -9.85 2.83
C ASP A 42 10.87 -8.90 4.03
N LYS A 43 10.97 -9.44 5.25
CA LYS A 43 10.85 -8.68 6.51
C LYS A 43 11.83 -7.50 6.66
N ALA A 44 12.77 -7.33 5.73
CA ALA A 44 13.67 -6.19 5.66
C ALA A 44 13.05 -4.95 4.98
N THR A 45 11.87 -5.05 4.37
CA THR A 45 11.15 -3.88 3.85
C THR A 45 10.31 -3.24 4.94
N ASP A 46 11.02 -2.52 5.79
CA ASP A 46 10.42 -1.45 6.57
C ASP A 46 9.82 -0.39 5.61
N GLU A 47 8.85 0.40 6.09
CA GLU A 47 8.37 1.60 5.38
C GLU A 47 9.54 2.50 4.94
N ASP A 48 10.68 2.39 5.61
CA ASP A 48 11.94 3.02 5.23
C ASP A 48 12.46 2.64 3.85
N ALA A 49 12.33 1.38 3.43
CA ALA A 49 12.71 0.94 2.09
C ALA A 49 11.67 1.42 1.06
N ALA A 50 10.37 1.30 1.38
CA ALA A 50 9.29 1.70 0.49
C ALA A 50 9.30 3.21 0.19
N GLN A 51 9.57 4.05 1.19
CA GLN A 51 9.62 5.51 1.04
C GLN A 51 10.96 6.04 0.51
N SER A 52 12.05 5.26 0.54
CA SER A 52 13.32 5.65 -0.09
C SER A 52 13.40 5.24 -1.57
N ASN A 53 12.27 4.81 -2.14
CA ASN A 53 12.18 4.19 -3.46
C ASN A 53 13.19 3.04 -3.63
N GLN A 54 13.62 2.42 -2.52
CA GLN A 54 14.30 1.14 -2.59
C GLN A 54 13.23 0.11 -2.94
N PRO A 55 13.42 -0.69 -4.00
CA PRO A 55 12.39 -1.58 -4.48
C PRO A 55 11.96 -2.51 -3.35
N ILE A 56 10.65 -2.54 -3.08
CA ILE A 56 10.05 -3.52 -2.15
C ILE A 56 10.54 -4.89 -2.61
N ARG A 57 11.36 -5.53 -1.78
CA ARG A 57 11.95 -6.83 -2.11
C ARG A 57 10.91 -7.89 -1.81
N TYR A 58 10.33 -8.40 -2.87
CA TYR A 58 9.51 -9.58 -2.79
C TYR A 58 10.40 -10.82 -2.88
N GLY A 59 10.16 -11.75 -1.98
CA GLY A 59 10.77 -13.07 -1.99
C GLY A 59 9.73 -14.14 -2.32
N PHE A 60 10.20 -15.31 -2.71
CA PHE A 60 9.38 -16.50 -2.84
C PHE A 60 9.78 -17.49 -1.75
N LYS A 61 8.85 -17.85 -0.87
CA LYS A 61 9.06 -18.84 0.20
C LYS A 61 8.30 -20.12 -0.09
N LYS A 62 8.93 -21.27 0.15
CA LYS A 62 8.31 -22.59 -0.02
C LYS A 62 7.01 -22.65 0.79
N ALA A 63 5.93 -23.07 0.15
CA ALA A 63 4.68 -23.39 0.83
C ALA A 63 4.88 -24.67 1.65
N THR A 64 4.58 -24.62 2.94
CA THR A 64 4.71 -25.78 3.85
C THR A 64 3.36 -26.35 4.25
N SER A 65 2.29 -25.56 4.09
CA SER A 65 0.93 -25.91 4.47
C SER A 65 -0.09 -25.59 3.37
N LYS A 66 -1.26 -26.21 3.44
CA LYS A 66 -2.41 -25.89 2.58
C LYS A 66 -2.88 -24.43 2.70
N TYR A 67 -2.63 -23.78 3.83
CA TYR A 67 -3.00 -22.38 4.07
C TYR A 67 -2.15 -21.43 3.22
N ASP A 68 -0.90 -21.79 2.94
CA ASP A 68 0.01 -20.99 2.12
C ASP A 68 -0.47 -20.85 0.66
N LEU A 69 -1.32 -21.78 0.21
CA LEU A 69 -1.89 -21.79 -1.13
C LEU A 69 -3.01 -20.74 -1.32
N HIS A 70 -3.36 -20.01 -0.27
CA HIS A 70 -4.24 -18.84 -0.35
C HIS A 70 -3.47 -17.53 -0.60
N ALA A 71 -2.16 -17.59 -0.78
CA ALA A 71 -1.37 -16.40 -1.12
C ALA A 71 -1.82 -15.78 -2.46
N PRO A 72 -1.73 -14.44 -2.60
CA PRO A 72 -2.20 -13.74 -3.79
C PRO A 72 -1.40 -14.08 -5.06
N LEU A 73 -0.16 -14.55 -4.91
CA LEU A 73 0.66 -15.03 -6.01
C LEU A 73 1.44 -16.26 -5.56
N LEU A 74 1.37 -17.30 -6.39
CA LEU A 74 2.07 -18.56 -6.22
C LEU A 74 2.92 -18.84 -7.45
N VAL A 75 4.06 -19.48 -7.24
CA VAL A 75 4.93 -20.04 -8.27
C VAL A 75 4.94 -21.54 -8.07
N ILE A 76 4.59 -22.29 -9.12
CA ILE A 76 4.59 -23.75 -9.11
C ILE A 76 5.84 -24.24 -9.85
N ASN A 77 6.49 -25.28 -9.33
CA ASN A 77 7.65 -25.87 -9.97
C ASN A 77 7.27 -26.36 -11.38
N PRO A 78 7.98 -25.94 -12.44
CA PRO A 78 7.65 -26.31 -13.82
C PRO A 78 7.68 -27.83 -14.06
N ALA A 79 8.39 -28.62 -13.24
CA ALA A 79 8.39 -30.08 -13.35
C ALA A 79 7.04 -30.73 -12.96
N LEU A 80 6.15 -29.99 -12.29
CA LEU A 80 4.85 -30.48 -11.80
C LEU A 80 3.67 -30.12 -12.71
N VAL A 81 3.88 -29.19 -13.63
CA VAL A 81 2.82 -28.59 -14.45
C VAL A 81 3.22 -28.63 -15.92
N GLY A 82 2.22 -28.58 -16.79
CA GLY A 82 2.42 -28.49 -18.24
C GLY A 82 1.66 -27.30 -18.80
N TYR A 83 1.92 -26.99 -20.07
CA TYR A 83 1.17 -25.97 -20.80
C TYR A 83 0.55 -26.57 -22.04
N SER A 84 -0.69 -26.20 -22.33
CA SER A 84 -1.37 -26.51 -23.59
C SER A 84 -1.77 -25.20 -24.24
N SER A 85 -1.58 -25.08 -25.55
CA SER A 85 -2.05 -23.91 -26.32
C SER A 85 -3.56 -23.73 -26.28
N GLU A 86 -4.32 -24.80 -25.98
CA GLU A 86 -5.78 -24.78 -25.91
C GLU A 86 -6.29 -24.53 -24.48
N LEU A 87 -5.64 -25.11 -23.47
CA LEU A 87 -6.11 -25.09 -22.07
C LEU A 87 -5.32 -24.15 -21.16
N GLY A 88 -4.17 -23.65 -21.61
CA GLY A 88 -3.23 -22.89 -20.78
C GLY A 88 -2.48 -23.77 -19.78
N LEU A 89 -2.32 -23.29 -18.54
CA LEU A 89 -1.66 -24.04 -17.47
C LEU A 89 -2.45 -25.29 -17.08
N THR A 90 -1.78 -26.43 -17.09
CA THR A 90 -2.33 -27.73 -16.67
C THR A 90 -1.59 -28.26 -15.44
N LEU A 91 -2.33 -28.85 -14.49
CA LEU A 91 -1.77 -29.43 -13.24
C LEU A 91 -1.32 -30.89 -13.41
N TYR A 92 -0.95 -31.24 -14.64
CA TYR A 92 -0.43 -32.54 -15.04
C TYR A 92 0.85 -32.29 -15.83
N LYS A 93 1.76 -33.28 -15.86
CA LYS A 93 2.90 -33.22 -16.78
C LYS A 93 2.37 -33.16 -18.21
N GLY A 94 2.77 -32.14 -18.95
CA GLY A 94 2.35 -31.87 -20.32
C GLY A 94 3.48 -31.25 -21.12
N GLU A 95 3.18 -30.67 -22.27
CA GLU A 95 4.21 -30.03 -23.10
C GLU A 95 4.91 -28.90 -22.34
N HIS A 96 6.23 -28.82 -22.56
CA HIS A 96 7.07 -27.81 -21.94
C HIS A 96 6.92 -26.52 -22.71
N TYR A 97 6.36 -25.50 -22.07
CA TYR A 97 6.31 -24.14 -22.59
C TYR A 97 7.10 -23.23 -21.66
N GLU A 98 8.16 -22.64 -22.20
CA GLU A 98 8.93 -21.58 -21.56
C GLU A 98 8.60 -20.28 -22.30
N CYS A 99 8.14 -19.26 -21.56
CA CYS A 99 8.00 -17.93 -22.14
C CYS A 99 9.39 -17.30 -22.18
N ASP A 100 9.78 -16.74 -23.34
CA ASP A 100 10.96 -15.89 -23.42
C ASP A 100 10.86 -14.82 -22.32
N VAL A 101 11.85 -14.79 -21.43
CA VAL A 101 11.99 -13.71 -20.46
C VAL A 101 12.29 -12.46 -21.29
N PRO A 102 11.41 -11.45 -21.32
CA PRO A 102 11.72 -10.22 -22.03
C PRO A 102 13.05 -9.69 -21.48
N GLU A 103 13.96 -9.27 -22.37
CA GLU A 103 15.23 -8.66 -21.94
C GLU A 103 14.90 -7.61 -20.89
N THR A 104 15.32 -7.87 -19.65
CA THR A 104 15.10 -6.95 -18.55
C THR A 104 15.84 -5.70 -18.95
N ALA A 105 15.11 -4.67 -19.38
CA ALA A 105 15.70 -3.36 -19.60
C ALA A 105 16.41 -3.03 -18.29
N VAL A 106 17.74 -3.05 -18.31
CA VAL A 106 18.56 -2.65 -17.17
C VAL A 106 18.25 -1.18 -17.02
N THR A 107 17.23 -0.87 -16.25
CA THR A 107 16.91 0.48 -15.86
C THR A 107 18.11 0.92 -15.04
N THR A 108 18.93 1.79 -15.63
CA THR A 108 19.98 2.50 -14.91
C THR A 108 19.28 3.18 -13.75
N TYR A 109 19.44 2.62 -12.55
CA TYR A 109 18.92 3.21 -11.33
C TYR A 109 19.64 4.53 -11.14
N THR A 110 18.98 5.62 -11.50
CA THR A 110 19.45 6.96 -11.14
C THR A 110 19.07 7.15 -9.68
N PRO A 111 20.04 7.28 -8.75
CA PRO A 111 19.74 7.49 -7.35
C PRO A 111 18.87 8.73 -7.20
N TYR A 112 17.70 8.56 -6.58
CA TYR A 112 16.72 9.63 -6.44
C TYR A 112 16.98 10.38 -5.13
N GLY A 113 17.06 11.71 -5.22
CA GLY A 113 17.20 12.59 -4.06
C GLY A 113 15.85 13.18 -3.65
N TYR A 114 15.73 13.55 -2.38
CA TYR A 114 14.58 14.27 -1.84
C TYR A 114 15.00 15.68 -1.45
N LYS A 115 14.06 16.62 -1.57
CA LYS A 115 14.19 17.96 -1.00
C LYS A 115 13.28 18.07 0.22
N LEU A 116 13.68 18.90 1.18
CA LEU A 116 12.81 19.27 2.28
C LEU A 116 11.49 19.83 1.73
N GLU A 117 10.39 19.19 2.11
CA GLU A 117 9.05 19.50 1.64
C GLU A 117 8.10 19.58 2.83
N SER A 118 7.26 20.63 2.87
CA SER A 118 6.25 20.76 3.91
C SER A 118 5.10 19.77 3.69
N TYR A 119 4.46 19.35 4.78
CA TYR A 119 3.24 18.54 4.78
C TYR A 119 2.20 19.10 3.79
N TYR A 120 1.88 20.38 3.91
CA TYR A 120 0.91 21.04 3.03
C TYR A 120 1.31 20.97 1.55
N ARG A 121 2.57 21.30 1.23
CA ARG A 121 3.04 21.34 -0.17
C ARG A 121 3.00 19.95 -0.80
N HIS A 122 3.37 18.92 -0.04
CA HIS A 122 3.30 17.55 -0.50
C HIS A 122 1.87 17.18 -0.91
N ILE A 123 0.91 17.38 0.01
CA ILE A 123 -0.52 17.08 -0.25
C ILE A 123 -1.06 17.88 -1.45
N GLU A 124 -0.68 19.16 -1.58
CA GLU A 124 -1.04 19.99 -2.73
C GLU A 124 -0.56 19.37 -4.06
N LEU A 125 0.70 18.91 -4.12
CA LEU A 125 1.26 18.28 -5.31
C LEU A 125 0.61 16.92 -5.63
N VAL A 126 0.29 16.13 -4.62
CA VAL A 126 -0.48 14.88 -4.78
C VAL A 126 -1.87 15.16 -5.35
N HIS A 127 -2.57 16.18 -4.82
CA HIS A 127 -3.86 16.60 -5.33
C HIS A 127 -3.80 17.08 -6.78
N GLN A 128 -2.78 17.87 -7.12
CA GLN A 128 -2.55 18.33 -8.48
C GLN A 128 -2.30 17.14 -9.42
N ALA A 129 -1.45 16.20 -9.03
CA ALA A 129 -1.15 15.00 -9.81
C ALA A 129 -2.39 14.13 -10.06
N PHE A 130 -3.23 13.93 -9.03
CA PHE A 130 -4.48 13.21 -9.20
C PHE A 130 -5.43 13.92 -10.18
N SER A 131 -5.55 15.24 -10.06
CA SER A 131 -6.46 16.04 -10.89
C SER A 131 -6.06 16.04 -12.37
N GLU A 132 -4.76 16.02 -12.67
CA GLU A 132 -4.23 15.93 -14.04
C GLU A 132 -4.54 14.58 -14.71
N GLU A 133 -4.75 13.51 -13.93
CA GLU A 133 -4.93 12.14 -14.41
C GLU A 133 -6.27 11.52 -14.02
N ALA A 134 -7.25 12.35 -13.67
CA ALA A 134 -8.53 11.90 -13.14
C ALA A 134 -9.35 11.09 -14.17
N ALA A 135 -9.18 11.29 -15.48
CA ALA A 135 -10.12 10.77 -16.48
C ALA A 135 -10.28 9.23 -16.49
N PRO A 136 -9.20 8.40 -16.51
CA PRO A 136 -9.34 6.95 -16.41
C PRO A 136 -9.94 6.50 -15.07
N PHE A 137 -9.63 7.22 -13.98
CA PHE A 137 -10.18 6.95 -12.66
C PHE A 137 -11.69 7.23 -12.61
N SER A 138 -12.15 8.38 -13.11
CA SER A 138 -13.55 8.79 -13.09
C SER A 138 -14.45 7.79 -13.83
N ALA A 139 -14.03 7.30 -14.99
CA ALA A 139 -14.80 6.31 -15.74
C ALA A 139 -14.94 4.97 -14.99
N ALA A 140 -13.92 4.55 -14.25
CA ALA A 140 -14.00 3.35 -13.41
C ALA A 140 -14.88 3.58 -12.18
N ALA A 141 -14.74 4.74 -11.53
CA ALA A 141 -15.54 5.15 -10.38
C ALA A 141 -17.04 5.15 -10.72
N GLU A 142 -17.45 5.80 -11.82
CA GLU A 142 -18.85 5.85 -12.26
C GLU A 142 -19.45 4.45 -12.49
N ARG A 143 -18.67 3.52 -13.03
CA ARG A 143 -19.12 2.14 -13.26
C ARG A 143 -19.35 1.40 -11.95
N LEU A 144 -18.44 1.53 -10.98
CA LEU A 144 -18.60 0.95 -9.65
C LEU A 144 -19.77 1.57 -8.91
N GLU A 145 -19.92 2.90 -8.99
CA GLU A 145 -21.03 3.62 -8.36
C GLU A 145 -22.37 3.12 -8.88
N LYS A 146 -22.50 2.99 -10.20
CA LYS A 146 -23.70 2.43 -10.84
C LYS A 146 -23.94 0.97 -10.44
N ALA A 147 -22.89 0.14 -10.44
CA ALA A 147 -23.00 -1.27 -10.10
C ALA A 147 -23.46 -1.49 -8.65
N TYR A 148 -23.02 -0.64 -7.73
CA TYR A 148 -23.33 -0.75 -6.30
C TYR A 148 -24.48 0.14 -5.83
N GLY A 149 -25.14 0.84 -6.76
CA GLY A 149 -26.25 1.76 -6.44
C GLY A 149 -25.83 2.94 -5.56
N TRP A 150 -24.56 3.34 -5.64
CA TRP A 150 -23.98 4.46 -4.91
C TRP A 150 -24.28 5.80 -5.58
N ARG A 151 -24.20 6.89 -4.81
CA ARG A 151 -24.36 8.24 -5.35
C ARG A 151 -23.24 8.52 -6.37
N SER A 152 -23.60 9.12 -7.50
CA SER A 152 -22.62 9.56 -8.50
C SER A 152 -21.59 10.50 -7.87
N GLY A 153 -20.30 10.26 -8.14
CA GLY A 153 -19.17 11.06 -7.68
C GLY A 153 -18.63 10.70 -6.29
N ILE A 154 -19.31 9.86 -5.51
CA ILE A 154 -18.88 9.54 -4.14
C ILE A 154 -17.49 8.88 -4.06
N ILE A 155 -17.13 8.04 -5.03
CA ILE A 155 -15.82 7.40 -5.08
C ILE A 155 -14.74 8.43 -5.38
N THR A 156 -15.04 9.40 -6.25
CA THR A 156 -14.12 10.50 -6.57
C THR A 156 -13.93 11.44 -5.38
N GLU A 157 -15.01 11.78 -4.69
CA GLU A 157 -14.96 12.56 -3.45
C GLU A 157 -14.14 11.85 -2.37
N MET A 158 -14.33 10.54 -2.21
CA MET A 158 -13.53 9.72 -1.29
C MET A 158 -12.06 9.64 -1.69
N ALA A 159 -11.75 9.57 -2.99
CA ALA A 159 -10.37 9.55 -3.47
C ALA A 159 -9.63 10.85 -3.10
N HIS A 160 -10.27 12.00 -3.32
CA HIS A 160 -9.75 13.28 -2.88
C HIS A 160 -9.52 13.32 -1.37
N LEU A 161 -10.44 12.79 -0.58
CA LEU A 161 -10.27 12.74 0.87
C LEU A 161 -9.10 11.85 1.29
N VAL A 162 -8.98 10.66 0.68
CA VAL A 162 -7.84 9.75 0.86
C VAL A 162 -6.52 10.45 0.57
N MET A 163 -6.42 11.21 -0.53
CA MET A 163 -5.20 11.98 -0.86
C MET A 163 -4.89 13.04 0.20
N ALA A 164 -5.89 13.78 0.67
CA ALA A 164 -5.69 14.82 1.67
C ALA A 164 -5.19 14.29 3.02
N VAL A 165 -5.55 13.05 3.36
CA VAL A 165 -5.29 12.48 4.70
C VAL A 165 -4.26 11.38 4.75
N HIS A 166 -3.73 10.92 3.59
CA HIS A 166 -2.89 9.72 3.53
C HIS A 166 -1.63 9.80 4.40
N ASP A 167 -1.16 11.02 4.65
CA ASP A 167 0.10 11.34 5.30
C ASP A 167 -0.09 12.02 6.67
N VAL A 168 -1.30 12.07 7.22
CA VAL A 168 -1.58 12.73 8.52
C VAL A 168 -0.70 12.19 9.65
N GLY A 169 -0.30 10.92 9.59
CA GLY A 169 0.63 10.28 10.53
C GLY A 169 2.03 10.92 10.53
N LYS A 170 2.43 11.60 9.44
CA LYS A 170 3.65 12.42 9.42
C LYS A 170 3.54 13.64 10.33
N LEU A 171 2.34 14.09 10.70
CA LEU A 171 2.14 15.11 11.73
C LEU A 171 2.34 14.58 13.17
N SER A 172 2.76 13.32 13.34
CA SER A 172 3.14 12.79 14.64
C SER A 172 4.43 13.43 15.18
N GLN A 173 4.52 13.56 16.50
CA GLN A 173 5.73 14.02 17.19
C GLN A 173 6.93 13.12 16.88
N GLY A 174 6.71 11.82 16.72
CA GLY A 174 7.75 10.86 16.35
C GLY A 174 8.34 11.17 14.97
N TRP A 175 7.48 11.34 13.96
CA TRP A 175 7.93 11.68 12.61
C TRP A 175 8.63 13.04 12.55
N GLN A 176 8.02 14.07 13.13
CA GLN A 176 8.59 15.42 13.12
C GLN A 176 9.92 15.50 13.90
N GLY A 177 10.04 14.79 15.03
CA GLY A 177 11.29 14.70 15.78
C GLY A 177 12.39 13.95 15.01
N TRP A 178 12.04 12.88 14.29
CA TRP A 178 12.97 12.20 13.40
C TRP A 178 13.43 13.12 12.26
N ALA A 179 12.50 13.82 11.61
CA ALA A 179 12.80 14.71 10.49
C ALA A 179 13.73 15.86 10.92
N GLN A 180 13.48 16.47 12.09
CA GLN A 180 14.35 17.46 12.69
C GLN A 180 15.77 16.91 12.91
N THR A 181 15.87 15.75 13.57
CA THR A 181 17.17 15.11 13.87
C THR A 181 17.95 14.79 12.59
N TRP A 182 17.24 14.35 11.54
CA TRP A 182 17.82 14.10 10.23
C TRP A 182 18.41 15.40 9.63
N GLN A 183 17.61 16.47 9.53
CA GLN A 183 18.03 17.74 8.92
C GLN A 183 19.22 18.38 9.65
N GLU A 184 19.23 18.32 10.98
CA GLU A 184 20.38 18.76 11.78
C GLU A 184 21.63 17.94 11.47
N ALA A 185 21.51 16.61 11.40
CA ALA A 185 22.64 15.71 11.17
C ALA A 185 23.30 15.91 9.81
N ILE A 186 22.53 16.28 8.78
CA ILE A 186 23.07 16.59 7.44
C ILE A 186 23.45 18.07 7.26
N GLY A 187 23.33 18.89 8.31
CA GLY A 187 23.73 20.30 8.31
C GLY A 187 22.75 21.26 7.63
N MET A 188 21.50 20.86 7.42
CA MET A 188 20.44 21.71 6.83
C MET A 188 19.70 22.58 7.85
N GLY A 189 19.87 22.31 9.15
CA GLY A 189 19.34 23.15 10.23
C GLY A 189 17.93 22.74 10.70
N GLU A 190 17.23 23.68 11.35
CA GLU A 190 15.94 23.42 11.99
C GLU A 190 14.75 23.48 11.01
N LEU A 191 13.75 22.65 11.27
CA LEU A 191 12.46 22.68 10.58
C LEU A 191 11.65 23.91 11.00
N THR A 192 11.18 24.68 10.00
CA THR A 192 10.29 25.83 10.23
C THR A 192 8.82 25.51 9.97
N PHE A 193 8.52 24.30 9.49
CA PHE A 193 7.19 23.79 9.18
C PHE A 193 7.14 22.28 9.38
N PRO A 194 5.95 21.68 9.55
CA PRO A 194 5.80 20.22 9.58
C PRO A 194 6.26 19.61 8.25
N ALA A 195 7.23 18.69 8.31
CA ALA A 195 7.85 18.10 7.12
C ALA A 195 7.10 16.85 6.63
N ALA A 196 6.86 16.76 5.31
CA ALA A 196 6.48 15.54 4.61
C ALA A 196 7.70 14.71 4.19
N HIS A 197 8.75 15.40 3.77
CA HIS A 197 10.01 14.83 3.30
C HIS A 197 11.19 15.65 3.83
N THR A 198 12.35 15.02 3.95
CA THR A 198 13.62 15.66 4.36
C THR A 198 14.59 15.73 3.19
N ASP A 199 15.64 16.55 3.29
CA ASP A 199 16.66 16.59 2.27
C ASP A 199 17.48 15.29 2.26
N TYR A 200 17.58 14.65 1.10
CA TYR A 200 18.39 13.47 0.91
C TYR A 200 19.05 13.50 -0.45
N ASP A 201 20.38 13.51 -0.48
CA ASP A 201 21.14 13.31 -1.71
C ASP A 201 22.02 12.06 -1.55
N PRO A 202 21.72 10.95 -2.24
CA PRO A 202 22.50 9.72 -2.15
C PRO A 202 23.95 9.88 -2.64
N THR A 203 24.24 10.92 -3.42
CA THR A 203 25.58 11.24 -3.94
C THR A 203 26.37 12.11 -2.97
N ASN A 204 25.71 12.80 -2.03
CA ASN A 204 26.36 13.66 -1.05
C ASN A 204 26.85 12.84 0.16
N PRO A 205 28.17 12.77 0.43
CA PRO A 205 28.70 12.07 1.59
C PRO A 205 28.16 12.57 2.94
N ALA A 206 27.77 13.85 3.04
CA ALA A 206 27.18 14.42 4.25
C ALA A 206 25.82 13.82 4.60
N HIS A 207 25.11 13.22 3.63
CA HIS A 207 23.81 12.57 3.86
C HIS A 207 23.95 11.08 4.22
N LYS A 208 25.19 10.58 4.42
CA LYS A 208 25.47 9.21 4.89
C LYS A 208 25.54 9.14 6.42
N VAL A 209 24.67 9.89 7.10
CA VAL A 209 24.54 9.89 8.55
C VAL A 209 23.61 8.77 9.02
N LYS A 210 23.78 8.34 10.27
CA LYS A 210 22.87 7.40 10.93
C LYS A 210 22.09 8.14 11.99
N VAL A 211 20.87 8.52 11.65
CA VAL A 211 19.84 8.86 12.65
C VAL A 211 18.95 7.63 12.84
N GLY A 212 18.23 7.55 13.96
CA GLY A 212 17.38 6.39 14.27
C GLY A 212 16.42 6.02 13.12
N LYS A 213 15.81 4.83 13.24
CA LYS A 213 14.84 4.33 12.26
C LYS A 213 13.73 5.36 12.04
N ARG A 214 13.35 5.60 10.78
CA ARG A 214 12.26 6.52 10.49
C ARG A 214 10.94 5.88 10.94
N PRO A 215 10.07 6.64 11.62
CA PRO A 215 8.78 6.11 12.07
C PRO A 215 7.88 5.72 10.91
N SER A 216 7.13 4.63 11.09
CA SER A 216 5.99 4.31 10.24
C SER A 216 4.92 5.41 10.36
N HIS A 217 4.17 5.64 9.28
CA HIS A 217 3.06 6.60 9.32
C HIS A 217 1.80 6.15 8.60
N ALA A 218 1.82 5.08 7.79
CA ALA A 218 0.66 4.75 6.96
C ALA A 218 -0.57 4.36 7.80
N VAL A 219 -0.38 3.46 8.77
CA VAL A 219 -1.48 3.01 9.65
C VAL A 219 -1.87 4.11 10.63
N GLU A 220 -0.90 4.89 11.12
CA GLU A 220 -1.13 6.06 11.97
C GLU A 220 -1.98 7.12 11.24
N SER A 221 -1.74 7.33 9.94
CA SER A 221 -2.52 8.24 9.11
C SER A 221 -3.95 7.76 8.97
N ALA A 222 -4.16 6.47 8.70
CA ALA A 222 -5.50 5.89 8.56
C ALA A 222 -6.30 6.01 9.87
N LEU A 223 -5.67 5.74 11.01
CA LEU A 223 -6.29 5.89 12.33
C LEU A 223 -6.59 7.34 12.67
N ALA A 224 -5.59 8.22 12.56
CA ALA A 224 -5.75 9.63 12.89
C ALA A 224 -6.85 10.27 12.04
N SER A 225 -6.92 9.93 10.76
CA SER A 225 -7.90 10.48 9.82
C SER A 225 -9.22 9.73 9.78
N PHE A 226 -9.41 8.66 10.55
CA PHE A 226 -10.64 7.87 10.49
C PHE A 226 -11.92 8.70 10.71
N PRO A 227 -12.01 9.63 11.68
CA PRO A 227 -13.19 10.49 11.82
C PRO A 227 -13.45 11.36 10.59
N ILE A 228 -12.40 11.75 9.88
CA ILE A 228 -12.47 12.54 8.64
C ILE A 228 -13.03 11.66 7.51
N LEU A 229 -12.49 10.46 7.34
CA LEU A 229 -12.97 9.46 6.37
C LEU A 229 -14.44 9.06 6.62
N GLN A 230 -14.86 9.06 7.88
CA GLN A 230 -16.23 8.79 8.31
C GLN A 230 -17.22 9.96 8.10
N GLY A 231 -16.82 11.05 7.45
CA GLY A 231 -17.65 12.24 7.23
C GLY A 231 -18.99 12.02 6.47
N LEU A 232 -19.28 10.79 6.04
CA LEU A 232 -20.55 10.45 5.41
C LEU A 232 -21.72 10.53 6.40
N PRO A 233 -22.92 10.97 5.97
CA PRO A 233 -24.09 11.00 6.83
C PRO A 233 -24.36 9.63 7.47
N ALA A 234 -24.66 9.61 8.77
CA ALA A 234 -24.87 8.37 9.52
C ALA A 234 -25.97 7.47 8.90
N SER A 235 -26.99 8.06 8.28
CA SER A 235 -28.07 7.37 7.57
C SER A 235 -27.61 6.59 6.34
N GLU A 236 -26.43 6.90 5.80
CA GLU A 236 -25.85 6.23 4.62
C GLU A 236 -24.64 5.35 4.96
N MET A 237 -24.25 5.28 6.23
CA MET A 237 -23.01 4.62 6.65
C MET A 237 -23.00 3.13 6.31
N GLU A 238 -24.11 2.43 6.49
CA GLU A 238 -24.22 1.00 6.14
C GLU A 238 -24.05 0.77 4.63
N LYS A 239 -24.61 1.68 3.81
CA LYS A 239 -24.51 1.62 2.34
C LYS A 239 -23.08 1.83 1.85
N TYR A 240 -22.33 2.73 2.48
CA TYR A 240 -20.97 3.09 2.08
C TYR A 240 -19.87 2.44 2.92
N GLN A 241 -20.23 1.54 3.83
CA GLN A 241 -19.25 0.84 4.68
C GLN A 241 -18.12 0.16 3.86
N PRO A 242 -18.39 -0.51 2.72
CA PRO A 242 -17.34 -1.03 1.84
C PRO A 242 -16.37 0.04 1.33
N LEU A 243 -16.89 1.22 0.96
CA LEU A 243 -16.08 2.34 0.47
C LEU A 243 -15.23 2.94 1.58
N LEU A 244 -15.77 3.06 2.79
CA LEU A 244 -15.03 3.50 3.97
C LEU A 244 -13.88 2.53 4.31
N ARG A 245 -14.14 1.22 4.34
CA ARG A 245 -13.08 0.22 4.56
C ARG A 245 -12.02 0.27 3.47
N ALA A 246 -12.44 0.44 2.22
CA ALA A 246 -11.53 0.62 1.09
C ALA A 246 -10.65 1.86 1.24
N ALA A 247 -11.22 3.00 1.64
CA ALA A 247 -10.49 4.25 1.87
C ALA A 247 -9.49 4.13 3.03
N PHE A 248 -9.95 3.59 4.17
CA PHE A 248 -9.10 3.33 5.33
C PHE A 248 -7.94 2.39 4.96
N THR A 249 -8.23 1.30 4.25
CA THR A 249 -7.20 0.33 3.82
C THR A 249 -6.24 0.95 2.82
N ALA A 250 -6.72 1.80 1.90
CA ALA A 250 -5.86 2.51 0.94
C ALA A 250 -4.85 3.40 1.66
N VAL A 251 -5.28 4.16 2.67
CA VAL A 251 -4.37 4.95 3.51
C VAL A 251 -3.45 4.05 4.33
N ALA A 252 -3.97 3.03 5.02
CA ALA A 252 -3.17 2.18 5.89
C ALA A 252 -2.06 1.40 5.17
N ARG A 253 -2.18 1.20 3.85
CA ARG A 253 -1.31 0.34 3.04
C ARG A 253 -0.67 1.06 1.85
N HIS A 254 -0.59 2.39 1.88
CA HIS A 254 -0.06 3.13 0.73
C HIS A 254 1.44 2.88 0.50
N HIS A 255 2.22 2.62 1.57
CA HIS A 255 3.62 2.20 1.47
C HIS A 255 3.82 0.69 1.40
N ALA A 256 3.12 -0.09 2.23
CA ALA A 256 3.29 -1.54 2.32
C ALA A 256 1.95 -2.29 2.28
N PRO A 257 1.79 -3.29 1.40
CA PRO A 257 0.51 -3.97 1.16
C PRO A 257 0.05 -4.86 2.33
N PHE A 258 0.93 -5.19 3.27
CA PHE A 258 0.63 -6.02 4.43
C PHE A 258 0.61 -5.26 5.75
N SER A 259 0.74 -3.93 5.75
CA SER A 259 0.64 -3.12 6.97
C SER A 259 -0.75 -3.22 7.59
N SER A 260 -0.78 -3.49 8.90
CA SER A 260 -2.02 -3.61 9.68
C SER A 260 -1.86 -3.28 11.16
N GLN A 261 -0.65 -2.96 11.62
CA GLN A 261 -0.35 -2.74 13.03
C GLN A 261 0.25 -1.34 13.20
N PRO A 262 -0.40 -0.43 13.96
CA PRO A 262 0.10 0.90 14.19
C PRO A 262 1.16 0.89 15.29
N ALA A 263 2.08 1.84 15.25
CA ALA A 263 2.78 2.27 16.45
C ALA A 263 1.89 3.21 17.28
N SER A 264 2.21 3.35 18.56
CA SER A 264 1.62 4.42 19.37
C SER A 264 2.07 5.78 18.83
N TYR A 265 1.14 6.71 18.70
CA TYR A 265 1.43 8.05 18.16
C TYR A 265 0.74 9.16 18.94
N GLN A 266 1.29 10.36 18.81
CA GLN A 266 0.68 11.62 19.23
C GLN A 266 0.98 12.68 18.18
N LEU A 267 -0.05 13.39 17.71
CA LEU A 267 0.09 14.49 16.75
C LEU A 267 0.69 15.75 17.41
N ILE A 268 1.40 16.56 16.63
CA ILE A 268 1.95 17.86 17.06
C ILE A 268 0.82 18.84 17.45
N PRO A 269 1.03 19.82 18.35
CA PRO A 269 -0.06 20.69 18.83
C PRO A 269 -0.88 21.43 17.76
N ASN A 270 -0.28 21.80 16.63
CA ASN A 270 -0.92 22.52 15.51
C ASN A 270 -1.52 21.62 14.42
N TYR A 271 -1.60 20.30 14.63
CA TYR A 271 -2.02 19.33 13.61
C TYR A 271 -3.36 19.68 12.94
N MET A 272 -4.36 20.13 13.70
CA MET A 272 -5.68 20.48 13.15
C MET A 272 -5.58 21.57 12.09
N ARG A 273 -4.73 22.58 12.30
CA ARG A 273 -4.53 23.66 11.34
C ARG A 273 -3.93 23.14 10.03
N GLU A 274 -2.95 22.22 10.12
CA GLU A 274 -2.35 21.62 8.94
C GLU A 274 -3.36 20.78 8.15
N ILE A 275 -4.18 20.00 8.84
CA ILE A 275 -5.26 19.22 8.24
C ILE A 275 -6.28 20.14 7.58
N GLU A 276 -6.77 21.16 8.29
CA GLU A 276 -7.72 22.15 7.76
C GLU A 276 -7.18 22.84 6.50
N ASN A 277 -5.90 23.25 6.49
CA ASN A 277 -5.26 23.82 5.32
C ASN A 277 -5.30 22.87 4.12
N THR A 278 -5.01 21.57 4.33
CA THR A 278 -5.08 20.57 3.25
C THR A 278 -6.51 20.27 2.79
N LEU A 279 -7.48 20.27 3.71
CA LEU A 279 -8.90 20.07 3.35
C LEU A 279 -9.46 21.23 2.53
N GLN A 280 -8.91 22.45 2.65
CA GLN A 280 -9.29 23.60 1.83
C GLN A 280 -8.91 23.44 0.34
N LEU A 281 -8.00 22.52 0.01
CA LEU A 281 -7.67 22.18 -1.38
C LEU A 281 -8.80 21.43 -2.08
N LEU A 282 -9.75 20.88 -1.32
CA LEU A 282 -10.81 20.02 -1.81
C LEU A 282 -12.00 20.85 -2.33
N SER A 283 -12.82 20.26 -3.20
CA SER A 283 -14.07 20.90 -3.63
C SER A 283 -15.04 21.07 -2.46
N ASN A 284 -15.94 22.05 -2.56
CA ASN A 284 -16.94 22.34 -1.52
C ASN A 284 -17.76 21.10 -1.11
N ASN A 285 -18.06 20.21 -2.06
CA ASN A 285 -18.80 18.98 -1.77
C ASN A 285 -18.00 18.06 -0.85
N VAL A 286 -16.70 17.91 -1.09
CA VAL A 286 -15.83 17.06 -0.25
C VAL A 286 -15.61 17.72 1.11
N GLN A 287 -15.40 19.03 1.16
CA GLN A 287 -15.28 19.77 2.41
C GLN A 287 -16.53 19.58 3.29
N GLN A 288 -17.72 19.58 2.70
CA GLN A 288 -18.98 19.33 3.41
C GLN A 288 -19.05 17.95 4.07
N LEU A 289 -18.43 16.92 3.48
CA LEU A 289 -18.37 15.60 4.10
C LEU A 289 -17.59 15.65 5.41
N CYS A 290 -16.47 16.39 5.47
CA CYS A 290 -15.60 16.41 6.64
C CYS A 290 -15.80 17.60 7.59
N GLN A 291 -16.85 18.43 7.41
CA GLN A 291 -17.02 19.71 8.11
C GLN A 291 -16.97 19.66 9.64
N ASN A 292 -17.35 18.53 10.24
CA ASN A 292 -17.37 18.35 11.71
C ASN A 292 -16.37 17.29 12.20
N ALA A 293 -15.50 16.81 11.32
CA ALA A 293 -14.57 15.74 11.66
C ALA A 293 -13.27 16.29 12.23
N ALA A 294 -12.89 15.80 13.41
CA ALA A 294 -11.60 16.08 14.02
C ALA A 294 -10.76 14.80 14.01
N ALA A 295 -9.48 14.92 13.62
CA ALA A 295 -8.58 13.78 13.64
C ALA A 295 -8.38 13.25 15.07
N TYR A 296 -8.11 11.95 15.22
CA TYR A 296 -7.73 11.38 16.50
C TYR A 296 -6.30 11.78 16.86
N PRO A 297 -6.08 12.60 17.91
CA PRO A 297 -4.78 13.22 18.17
C PRO A 297 -3.73 12.26 18.73
N LYS A 298 -4.15 11.11 19.25
CA LYS A 298 -3.26 10.10 19.83
C LYS A 298 -3.94 8.74 19.82
N ALA A 299 -3.14 7.69 19.71
CA ALA A 299 -3.57 6.31 19.92
C ALA A 299 -2.45 5.51 20.57
N ASN A 300 -2.82 4.48 21.34
CA ASN A 300 -1.90 3.47 21.82
C ASN A 300 -2.10 2.20 20.98
N ALA A 301 -1.02 1.59 20.51
CA ALA A 301 -1.06 0.42 19.64
C ALA A 301 -1.92 -0.73 20.21
N ASN A 302 -1.86 -0.95 21.53
CA ASN A 302 -2.59 -2.04 22.18
C ASN A 302 -4.11 -1.82 22.22
N ASP A 303 -4.58 -0.57 22.14
CA ASP A 303 -5.99 -0.23 22.33
C ASP A 303 -6.78 -0.28 21.00
N VAL A 304 -6.09 -0.37 19.86
CA VAL A 304 -6.67 -0.14 18.53
C VAL A 304 -6.57 -1.34 17.57
N SER A 305 -5.89 -2.43 17.95
CA SER A 305 -5.69 -3.57 17.04
C SER A 305 -7.02 -4.17 16.54
N ASP A 306 -7.94 -4.49 17.46
CA ASP A 306 -9.26 -5.06 17.11
C ASP A 306 -10.11 -4.08 16.28
N PHE A 307 -9.96 -2.79 16.56
CA PHE A 307 -10.65 -1.73 15.83
C PHE A 307 -10.18 -1.67 14.37
N ILE A 308 -8.87 -1.78 14.13
CA ILE A 308 -8.28 -1.73 12.79
C ILE A 308 -8.72 -2.94 11.96
N GLU A 309 -8.72 -4.14 12.54
CA GLU A 309 -9.15 -5.34 11.82
C GLU A 309 -10.58 -5.21 11.27
N GLY A 310 -11.48 -4.55 12.01
CA GLY A 310 -12.84 -4.26 11.56
C GLY A 310 -12.95 -3.20 10.46
N LEU A 311 -11.89 -2.42 10.22
CA LEU A 311 -11.84 -1.33 9.22
C LEU A 311 -11.07 -1.70 7.96
N LEU A 312 -10.28 -2.77 7.99
CA LEU A 312 -9.64 -3.30 6.79
C LEU A 312 -10.66 -3.93 5.85
N ILE A 313 -10.37 -3.93 4.55
CA ILE A 313 -11.22 -4.59 3.57
C ILE A 313 -11.48 -6.06 3.91
N ASN A 314 -12.70 -6.50 3.67
CA ASN A 314 -13.04 -7.90 3.61
C ASN A 314 -12.76 -8.42 2.19
N PRO A 315 -11.76 -9.30 1.98
CA PRO A 315 -11.43 -9.82 0.65
C PRO A 315 -12.52 -10.70 0.04
N ARG A 316 -13.57 -11.04 0.80
CA ARG A 316 -14.75 -11.76 0.32
C ARG A 316 -15.90 -10.84 -0.11
N ASP A 317 -15.81 -9.54 0.14
CA ASP A 317 -16.77 -8.55 -0.36
C ASP A 317 -16.19 -7.87 -1.61
N GLU A 318 -16.84 -8.09 -2.76
CA GLU A 318 -16.41 -7.50 -4.03
C GLU A 318 -16.38 -5.96 -3.98
N ARG A 319 -17.30 -5.34 -3.23
CA ARG A 319 -17.39 -3.88 -3.12
C ARG A 319 -16.16 -3.31 -2.43
N ASP A 320 -15.67 -4.00 -1.39
CA ASP A 320 -14.44 -3.64 -0.68
C ASP A 320 -13.24 -3.72 -1.62
N VAL A 321 -13.07 -4.87 -2.28
CA VAL A 321 -11.89 -5.14 -3.11
C VAL A 321 -11.83 -4.20 -4.31
N CYS A 322 -12.93 -4.05 -5.06
CA CYS A 322 -12.97 -3.19 -6.24
C CYS A 322 -12.71 -1.73 -5.88
N SER A 323 -13.32 -1.24 -4.80
CA SER A 323 -13.14 0.14 -4.35
C SER A 323 -11.71 0.36 -3.84
N TYR A 324 -11.15 -0.58 -3.07
CA TYR A 324 -9.78 -0.49 -2.58
C TYR A 324 -8.77 -0.46 -3.72
N MET A 325 -8.89 -1.38 -4.68
CA MET A 325 -7.97 -1.45 -5.82
C MET A 325 -7.97 -0.15 -6.64
N LEU A 326 -9.13 0.48 -6.78
CA LEU A 326 -9.25 1.77 -7.46
C LEU A 326 -8.63 2.91 -6.64
N LEU A 327 -8.97 3.01 -5.35
CA LEU A 327 -8.48 4.07 -4.45
C LEU A 327 -6.97 3.97 -4.20
N VAL A 328 -6.44 2.78 -3.90
CA VAL A 328 -5.01 2.59 -3.63
C VAL A 328 -4.16 2.86 -4.87
N ARG A 329 -4.66 2.50 -6.07
CA ARG A 329 -3.97 2.81 -7.32
C ARG A 329 -3.93 4.32 -7.55
N ALA A 330 -5.05 5.00 -7.36
CA ALA A 330 -5.12 6.46 -7.50
C ALA A 330 -4.17 7.15 -6.53
N LEU A 331 -4.23 6.77 -5.25
CA LEU A 331 -3.37 7.31 -4.20
C LEU A 331 -1.89 7.11 -4.53
N ARG A 332 -1.44 5.87 -4.78
CA ARG A 332 -0.02 5.58 -5.02
C ARG A 332 0.51 6.27 -6.29
N THR A 333 -0.31 6.36 -7.33
CA THR A 333 0.09 7.05 -8.57
C THR A 333 0.23 8.55 -8.34
N ALA A 334 -0.73 9.16 -7.63
CA ALA A 334 -0.73 10.57 -7.32
C ALA A 334 0.39 10.95 -6.33
N ASP A 335 0.61 10.13 -5.30
CA ASP A 335 1.70 10.29 -4.33
C ASP A 335 3.08 10.24 -5.00
N GLN A 336 3.32 9.20 -5.82
CA GLN A 336 4.56 9.08 -6.56
C GLN A 336 4.81 10.31 -7.45
N LYS A 337 3.79 10.76 -8.20
CA LYS A 337 3.91 11.94 -9.08
C LYS A 337 4.04 13.24 -8.31
N GLY A 338 3.37 13.36 -7.17
CA GLY A 338 3.50 14.50 -6.26
C GLY A 338 4.92 14.61 -5.72
N THR A 339 5.46 13.50 -5.23
CA THR A 339 6.86 13.37 -4.78
C THR A 339 7.85 13.67 -5.90
N GLU A 340 7.60 13.18 -7.13
CA GLU A 340 8.40 13.50 -8.32
C GLU A 340 8.43 14.99 -8.65
N LYS A 341 7.31 15.69 -8.46
CA LYS A 341 7.22 17.15 -8.65
C LYS A 341 7.91 17.91 -7.53
N GLY A 342 7.80 17.45 -6.28
CA GLY A 342 8.35 18.12 -5.10
C GLY A 342 9.87 18.02 -4.98
N SER A 343 10.48 17.00 -5.59
CA SER A 343 11.95 16.82 -5.54
C SER A 343 12.69 17.53 -6.69
N ARG A 344 11.97 18.07 -7.69
CA ARG A 344 12.54 18.93 -8.74
C ARG A 344 12.76 20.33 -8.20
#